data_AF-A0A529Z3C7-F1
#
_entry.id   AF-A0A529Z3C7-F1
#
_cell.length_a   1.000
_cell.length_b   1.000
_cell.length_c   1.000
_cell.angle_alpha   90.00
_cell.angle_beta   90.00
_cell.angle_gamma   90.00
#
_symmetry.space_group_name_H-M   'P 1'
#
loop_
_entity.id
_entity.type
_entity.pdbx_description
1 polymer ?
#
loop_
_entity_poly.entity_id
_entity_poly.type
_entity_poly.pdbx_seq_one_letter_code
_entity_poly.pdbx_strand_id
1 'polypeptide(L)' 'LVVWALEDNHNALAFYAGNGGRDIAEGVEVFEQKALKKVAFVWND' A
#
# COMPACT_ATOMS: atom_id res chain seq x y z
N LEU A 1 13.08 3.16 1.38
CA LEU A 1 12.32 2.70 0.18
C LEU A 1 10.82 2.97 0.35
N VAL A 2 10.05 3.28 -0.71
CA VAL A 2 8.58 3.43 -0.66
C VAL A 2 7.89 2.46 -1.62
N VAL A 3 6.85 1.77 -1.18
CA VAL A 3 6.03 0.85 -2.00
C VAL A 3 4.54 1.17 -1.80
N TRP A 4 3.78 1.18 -2.89
CA TRP A 4 2.32 1.32 -2.86
C TRP A 4 1.64 -0.03 -3.12
N ALA A 5 0.69 -0.40 -2.26
CA ALA A 5 -0.14 -1.59 -2.39
C ALA A 5 -1.61 -1.20 -2.49
N LEU A 6 -2.42 -1.99 -3.21
CA LEU A 6 -3.88 -1.81 -3.17
C LEU A 6 -4.42 -2.18 -1.77
N GLU A 7 -5.34 -1.39 -1.24
CA GLU A 7 -5.96 -1.61 0.08
C GLU A 7 -6.66 -2.99 0.14
N ASP A 8 -7.23 -3.45 -0.98
CA ASP A 8 -7.94 -4.73 -1.08
C ASP A 8 -7.02 -5.94 -1.30
N ASN A 9 -5.72 -5.73 -1.48
CA ASN A 9 -4.74 -6.81 -1.61
C ASN A 9 -4.13 -7.18 -0.25
N HIS A 10 -4.92 -7.87 0.57
CA HIS A 10 -4.52 -8.27 1.93
C HIS A 10 -3.21 -9.06 1.99
N ASN A 11 -2.91 -9.87 0.96
CA ASN A 11 -1.65 -10.62 0.90
C ASN A 11 -0.44 -9.69 0.79
N ALA A 12 -0.54 -8.66 -0.05
CA ALA A 12 0.50 -7.65 -0.18
C ALA A 12 0.66 -6.83 1.11
N LEU A 13 -0.45 -6.41 1.73
CA LEU A 13 -0.42 -5.69 3.01
C LEU A 13 0.26 -6.50 4.11
N ALA A 14 -0.12 -7.77 4.27
CA ALA A 14 0.47 -8.67 5.24
C ALA A 14 1.96 -8.90 4.96
N PHE A 15 2.35 -9.05 3.69
CA PHE A 15 3.75 -9.19 3.31
C PHE A 15 4.56 -7.93 3.66
N TYR A 16 4.11 -6.74 3.27
CA TYR A 16 4.87 -5.50 3.53
C TYR A 16 4.92 -5.16 5.01
N ALA A 17 3.80 -5.25 5.74
CA ALA A 17 3.78 -5.04 7.18
C ALA A 17 4.62 -6.09 7.92
N GLY A 18 4.51 -7.37 7.54
CA GLY A 18 5.26 -8.47 8.15
C GLY A 18 6.78 -8.39 7.93
N ASN A 19 7.23 -7.72 6.88
CA ASN A 19 8.64 -7.42 6.62
C ASN A 19 9.09 -6.08 7.23
N GLY A 20 8.37 -5.55 8.22
CA GLY A 20 8.76 -4.33 8.94
C GLY A 20 8.40 -3.03 8.22
N GLY A 21 7.60 -3.09 7.16
CA GLY A 21 7.11 -1.91 6.46
C GLY A 21 6.15 -1.12 7.34
N ARG A 22 6.34 0.20 7.38
CA ARG A 22 5.44 1.10 8.09
C ARG A 22 4.52 1.79 7.11
N ASP A 23 3.22 1.71 7.37
CA ASP A 23 2.24 2.54 6.68
C ASP A 23 2.45 4.02 7.04
N ILE A 24 2.49 4.87 6.03
CA ILE A 24 2.68 6.32 6.17
C ILE A 24 1.67 7.17 5.41
N ALA A 25 0.91 6.58 4.47
CA ALA A 25 0.00 7.35 3.63
C ALA A 25 -1.01 6.45 2.95
N GLU A 26 -2.23 6.99 2.79
CA GLU A 26 -3.29 6.41 1.98
C GLU A 26 -3.54 7.26 0.75
N GLY A 27 -4.01 6.65 -0.33
CA GLY A 27 -4.31 7.34 -1.58
C GLY A 27 -5.45 6.69 -2.36
N VAL A 28 -6.12 7.48 -3.19
CA VAL A 28 -7.16 7.01 -4.11
C VAL A 28 -6.78 7.42 -5.52
N GLU A 29 -6.82 6.49 -6.46
CA GLU A 29 -6.70 6.76 -7.88
C GLU A 29 -7.91 6.18 -8.62
N VAL A 30 -8.46 6.92 -9.58
CA VAL A 30 -9.49 6.40 -10.46
C VAL A 30 -8.82 5.75 -11.66
N PHE A 31 -8.98 4.43 -11.79
CA PHE A 31 -8.55 3.68 -12.96
C PHE A 31 -9.78 3.24 -13.75
N GLU A 32 -9.92 3.75 -14.97
CA GLU A 32 -11.14 3.65 -15.77
C GLU A 32 -12.36 4.16 -14.99
N GLN A 33 -13.29 3.26 -14.62
CA GLN A 33 -14.51 3.58 -13.88
C GLN A 33 -14.45 3.08 -12.42
N LYS A 34 -13.27 2.63 -11.94
CA LYS A 34 -13.08 2.10 -10.60
C LYS A 34 -12.16 2.99 -9.78
N ALA A 35 -12.62 3.39 -8.59
CA ALA A 35 -11.74 3.98 -7.57
C ALA A 35 -10.92 2.87 -6.91
N LEU A 36 -9.60 2.97 -7.02
CA LEU A 36 -8.62 2.10 -6.39
C LEU A 36 -8.02 2.83 -5.20
N LYS A 37 -8.14 2.22 -4.02
CA LYS A 37 -7.48 2.70 -2.81
C LYS A 37 -6.13 2.04 -2.64
N LYS A 38 -5.19 2.77 -2.06
CA LYS A 38 -3.81 2.36 -1.91
C LYS A 38 -3.26 2.76 -0.56
N VAL A 39 -2.30 1.97 -0.10
CA VAL A 39 -1.53 2.20 1.13
C VAL A 39 -0.04 2.25 0.77
N ALA A 40 0.68 3.23 1.33
CA ALA A 40 2.11 3.41 1.12
C ALA A 40 2.91 2.91 2.32
N PHE A 41 3.82 1.97 2.06
CA PHE A 41 4.76 1.45 3.04
C PHE A 41 6.15 2.05 2.86
N VAL A 42 6.83 2.32 3.97
CA VAL A 42 8.24 2.69 4.00
C VAL A 42 9.07 1.80 4.89
N TRP A 43 10.33 1.67 4.50
CA TRP A 43 11.41 1.11 5.32
C TRP A 43 12.48 2.19 5.45
N ASN A 44 12.84 2.46 6.69
CA ASN A 44 14.02 3.24 7.04
C ASN A 44 15.16 2.21 7.06
N ASP A 45 16.15 2.37 6.17
CA ASP A 45 17.36 1.54 6.18
C ASP A 45 18.07 1.57 7.55
#